data_AF-A0A392MUT9-F1
#
_entry.id   AF-A0A392MUT9-F1
#
_cell.length_a   1.000
_cell.length_b   1.000
_cell.length_c   1.000
_cell.angle_alpha   90.00
_cell.angle_beta   90.00
_cell.angle_gamma   90.00
#
_symmetry.space_group_name_H-M   'P 1'
#
loop_
_entity.id
_entity.type
_entity.pdbx_description
1 polymer ?
#
loop_
_entity_poly.entity_id
_entity_poly.type
_entity_poly.pdbx_seq_one_letter_code
_entity_poly.pdbx_strand_id
1 'polypeptide(L)' 'MAREMDEILRQQIAQTANSCTSEDGVSFLDHVILPLYDVISAEAANNDNGKAPHSSWRNYDDFNEHFW' A
#
# COMPACT_ATOMS: atom_id res chain seq x y z
N MET A 1 3.59 -20.56 -0.36
CA MET A 1 2.51 -19.71 -0.92
C MET A 1 1.14 -20.39 -0.83
N ALA A 2 0.64 -21.11 -1.86
CA ALA A 2 -0.75 -21.60 -1.86
C ALA A 2 -1.08 -22.64 -0.76
N ARG A 3 -0.18 -23.57 -0.45
CA ARG A 3 -0.38 -24.56 0.63
C ARG A 3 -0.40 -23.93 2.03
N GLU A 4 0.46 -22.95 2.28
CA GLU A 4 0.54 -22.25 3.57
C GLU A 4 -0.73 -21.43 3.82
N MET A 5 -1.29 -20.79 2.78
CA MET A 5 -2.59 -20.10 2.92
C MET A 5 -3.74 -21.07 3.22
N ASP A 6 -3.77 -22.25 2.58
CA ASP A 6 -4.80 -23.25 2.87
C ASP A 6 -4.72 -23.75 4.32
N GLU A 7 -3.53 -23.91 4.88
CA GLU A 7 -3.35 -24.24 6.30
C GLU A 7 -3.81 -23.12 7.24
N ILE A 8 -3.51 -21.86 6.93
CA ILE A 8 -3.98 -20.71 7.73
C ILE A 8 -5.50 -20.63 7.72
N LEU A 9 -6.14 -20.81 6.56
CA LEU A 9 -7.60 -20.75 6.43
C LEU A 9 -8.34 -21.89 7.15
N ARG A 10 -7.66 -23.03 7.38
CA ARG A 10 -8.21 -24.16 8.14
C ARG A 10 -8.20 -23.93 9.66
N GLN A 11 -7.44 -22.96 10.16
CA GLN A 11 -7.40 -22.65 11.59
C GLN A 11 -8.72 -22.00 12.02
N GLN A 12 -9.31 -22.51 13.10
CA GLN A 12 -10.58 -21.98 13.65
C GLN A 12 -10.41 -20.65 14.39
N ILE A 13 -9.17 -20.25 14.68
CA ILE A 13 -8.84 -19.05 15.44
C ILE A 13 -8.02 -18.16 14.51
N ALA A 14 -8.50 -16.93 14.30
CA ALA A 14 -7.76 -15.93 13.54
C ALA A 14 -6.45 -15.59 14.27
N GLN A 15 -5.33 -15.82 13.59
CA GLN A 15 -4.01 -15.40 14.05
C GLN A 15 -3.69 -14.03 13.46
N THR A 16 -3.07 -13.16 14.26
CA THR A 16 -2.51 -11.91 13.75
C THR A 16 -1.41 -12.24 12.74
N ALA A 17 -1.39 -11.58 11.59
CA ALA A 17 -0.33 -11.76 10.61
C ALA A 17 1.03 -11.43 11.25
N ASN A 18 2.08 -12.19 10.91
CA ASN A 18 3.42 -11.95 11.46
C ASN A 18 3.96 -10.56 11.10
N SER A 19 3.54 -10.03 9.94
CA SER A 19 3.80 -8.64 9.55
C SER A 19 3.15 -7.63 10.49
N CYS A 20 2.23 -8.07 11.34
CA CYS A 20 1.45 -7.29 12.26
C CYS A 20 1.76 -7.56 13.75
N THR A 21 2.87 -8.24 14.04
CA THR A 21 3.35 -8.46 15.41
C THR A 21 4.68 -7.74 15.58
N SER A 22 4.66 -6.53 16.12
CA SER A 22 5.86 -5.78 16.55
C SER A 22 5.68 -5.40 18.03
N GLU A 23 6.77 -5.34 18.80
CA GLU A 23 6.74 -5.01 20.24
C GLU A 23 6.17 -3.61 20.50
N ASP A 24 6.32 -2.70 19.54
CA ASP A 24 5.76 -1.33 19.55
C ASP A 24 4.38 -1.22 18.87
N GLY A 25 3.83 -2.35 18.39
CA GLY A 25 2.65 -2.38 17.54
C GLY A 25 2.96 -1.98 16.09
N VAL A 26 2.38 -2.70 15.13
CA VAL A 26 2.33 -2.20 13.75
C VAL A 26 1.22 -1.18 13.62
N SER A 27 1.60 0.09 13.60
CA SER A 27 0.68 1.10 13.09
C SER A 27 0.54 0.89 11.59
N PHE A 28 -0.55 0.23 11.19
CA PHE A 28 -0.98 0.11 9.79
C PHE A 28 -1.02 1.50 9.12
N LEU A 29 -1.39 2.52 9.89
CA LEU A 29 -1.35 3.90 9.43
C LEU A 29 0.07 4.33 9.07
N ASP A 30 1.04 4.11 9.95
CA ASP A 30 2.41 4.61 9.73
C ASP A 30 3.20 3.78 8.72
N HIS A 31 2.96 2.47 8.66
CA HIS A 31 3.76 1.56 7.84
C HIS A 31 3.15 1.28 6.46
N VAL A 32 1.84 1.47 6.29
CA VAL A 32 1.14 1.17 5.03
C VAL A 32 0.48 2.41 4.47
N ILE A 33 -0.30 3.13 5.27
CA ILE A 33 -1.07 4.29 4.76
C ILE A 33 -0.17 5.51 4.53
N LEU A 34 0.76 5.81 5.44
CA LEU A 34 1.61 6.99 5.36
C LEU A 34 2.53 6.96 4.13
N PRO A 35 3.26 5.85 3.82
CA PRO A 35 4.09 5.80 2.63
C PRO A 35 3.28 5.90 1.34
N LEU A 36 2.08 5.29 1.30
CA LEU A 36 1.18 5.41 0.15
C LEU A 36 0.69 6.85 -0.04
N TYR A 37 0.30 7.51 1.05
CA TYR A 37 -0.12 8.91 1.05
C TYR A 37 0.98 9.83 0.55
N ASP A 38 2.22 9.66 1.01
CA ASP A 38 3.34 10.52 0.61
C ASP A 38 3.59 10.47 -0.90
N VAL A 39 3.51 9.28 -1.51
CA VAL A 39 3.64 9.11 -2.96
C VAL A 39 2.49 9.80 -3.71
N ILE A 40 1.25 9.59 -3.26
CA ILE A 40 0.07 10.22 -3.89
C ILE A 40 0.12 11.74 -3.75
N SER A 41 0.55 12.25 -2.59
CA SER A 41 0.68 13.68 -2.30
C SER A 41 1.74 14.34 -3.18
N ALA A 42 2.89 13.68 -3.36
CA ALA A 42 3.94 14.16 -4.26
C ALA A 42 3.44 14.22 -5.72
N GLU A 43 2.71 13.21 -6.17
CA GLU A 43 2.19 13.20 -7.54
C GLU A 43 1.09 14.25 -7.75
N ALA A 44 0.21 14.45 -6.76
CA ALA A 44 -0.78 15.51 -6.79
C ALA A 44 -0.15 16.91 -6.84
N ALA A 45 0.99 17.10 -6.15
CA ALA A 45 1.77 18.33 -6.24
C ALA A 45 2.40 18.51 -7.64
N ASN A 46 2.91 17.43 -8.25
CA ASN A 46 3.50 17.45 -9.60
C ASN A 46 2.49 17.78 -10.71
N ASN A 47 1.20 17.53 -10.48
CA ASN A 47 0.13 17.90 -11.41
C ASN A 47 -0.06 19.44 -11.56
N ASP A 48 0.60 20.26 -10.73
CA ASP A 48 0.50 21.74 -10.75
C ASP A 48 -0.96 22.25 -10.82
N ASN A 49 -1.80 21.70 -9.95
CA ASN A 49 -3.23 22.02 -9.89
C ASN A 49 -3.97 21.82 -11.24
N GLY A 50 -3.59 20.78 -11.99
CA GLY A 50 -4.16 20.43 -13.29
C GLY A 50 -3.61 21.23 -14.48
N LYS A 51 -2.52 21.99 -14.27
CA LYS A 51 -1.86 22.78 -15.32
C LYS A 51 -0.68 22.04 -15.95
N ALA A 52 -0.17 21.00 -15.29
CA ALA A 52 0.88 20.17 -15.86
C ALA A 52 0.34 19.39 -17.07
N PRO A 53 1.12 19.25 -18.16
CA PRO A 53 0.75 18.40 -19.29
C PRO A 53 0.44 16.99 -18.81
N HIS A 54 -0.56 16.33 -19.39
CA HIS A 54 -0.95 14.96 -19.04
C HIS A 54 0.18 13.91 -19.11
N SER A 55 1.27 14.20 -19.83
CA SER A 55 2.47 13.35 -19.88
C SER A 55 3.43 13.54 -18.70
N SER A 56 3.18 14.52 -17.84
CA SER A 56 4.08 14.93 -16.74
C SER A 56 3.68 14.35 -15.38
N TRP A 57 2.59 13.58 -15.33
CA TRP A 57 2.06 12.95 -14.14
C TRP A 57 1.48 11.58 -14.51
N ARG A 58 1.67 10.62 -13.61
CA ARG A 58 1.30 9.22 -13.76
C ARG A 58 -0.21 9.07 -13.80
N ASN A 59 -0.68 8.27 -14.75
CA ASN A 59 -2.08 7.85 -14.75
C ASN A 59 -2.31 6.74 -13.70
N TYR A 60 -3.56 6.34 -13.51
CA TYR A 60 -3.92 5.32 -12.51
C TYR A 60 -3.25 3.96 -12.77
N ASP A 61 -3.03 3.62 -14.04
CA ASP A 61 -2.36 2.37 -14.46
C ASP A 61 -0.87 2.42 -14.10
N ASP A 62 -0.18 3.52 -14.42
CA ASP A 62 1.22 3.77 -14.05
C ASP A 62 1.45 3.72 -12.53
N PHE A 63 0.42 4.13 -11.77
CA PHE A 63 0.41 4.05 -10.32
C PHE A 63 0.27 2.61 -9.82
N ASN A 64 -0.69 1.86 -10.37
CA ASN A 64 -0.91 0.47 -9.96
C ASN A 64 0.30 -0.40 -10.29
N GLU A 65 0.92 -0.26 -11.47
CA GLU A 65 2.14 -1.00 -11.83
C GLU A 65 3.34 -0.69 -10.90
N HIS A 66 3.33 0.47 -10.22
CA HIS A 66 4.39 0.79 -9.28
C HIS A 66 4.28 0.00 -7.97
N PHE A 67 3.06 -0.42 -7.60
CA PHE A 67 2.76 -1.05 -6.31
C PHE A 67 2.39 -2.55 -6.42
N TRP A 68 1.85 -2.99 -7.55
CA TRP A 68 1.36 -4.36 -7.80
C TRP A 68 2.15 -5.08 -8.89
#